data_AF-A0A0F7FBF5-F1
#
_entry.id   AF-A0A0F7FBF5-F1
#
_cell.length_a   1.000
_cell.length_b   1.000
_cell.length_c   1.000
_cell.angle_alpha   90.00
_cell.angle_beta   90.00
_cell.angle_gamma   90.00
#
_symmetry.space_group_name_H-M   'P 1'
#
loop_
_entity.id
_entity.type
_entity.pdbx_description
1 polymer ?
#
loop_
_entity_poly.entity_id
_entity_poly.type
_entity_poly.pdbx_seq_one_letter_code
_entity_poly.pdbx_strand_id
1 'polypeptide(L)'
;MRKENSQFTTAFVSEAGSHIDNRDYFAYMETDDMACYVLAHGLDTDQEVRSAEMAVKAILENFMEKPYMSKRRLREGLRDAQEWLQFESRRVRLKASLLAVVTDYTRMVYASCGNVRLYHFRGGRLNFRSRDHSLAQAMADEGRIPEEAATVHEERGNLLEYIGKPGKIRSFLSKKTLLADGDILLLATPGLWGNVELAEMLGALEEAKDPNALTDTLEEVLLSRQLRTVPNYTAAAVYIDKIFQEKPKNRRKLIKRIAIGALALMLAGGGAWIYAAKAAEKKAEAIEDMIQYGKQGDDYAHMGDFEKSLKAYSEAKNAATKANDKISKKLYVNKQNISQAMVDGDGYVDKGDFENAKVSYEKALKAANVYLPSDSDDIEHKLKSLDDYAGIRKQMDEAALKFQGQDYMGALALYNKANTAATEAGYDAAIEIITKKKQETQDKIAALKQEIQEIRAGQLEARGKRLLAAEDFDGAIDAYNDAEEIYQAIGKLESVVAVERTISKIDDKKMAKQQEEAAALAKEQEAEQAAAEAAAAEQAAAEQAAAGQAAEVNEAPGKASGQPAPGQPASGQPGSGQPAPDAAKDAAKDAAETSDAAGGA
;
A
#
# COMPACT_ATOMS: atom_id res chain seq x y z
N MET A 1 -45.59 47.93 28.54
CA MET A 1 -45.38 46.68 29.29
C MET A 1 -46.61 45.77 29.14
N ARG A 2 -46.59 44.50 29.55
CA ARG A 2 -47.72 43.59 29.27
C ARG A 2 -49.00 44.01 30.01
N LYS A 3 -48.91 44.35 31.31
CA LYS A 3 -50.03 44.80 32.14
C LYS A 3 -50.72 46.02 31.53
N GLU A 4 -49.99 47.05 31.14
CA GLU A 4 -50.53 48.27 30.50
C GLU A 4 -51.29 48.01 29.18
N ASN A 5 -50.98 46.92 28.49
CA ASN A 5 -51.61 46.53 27.23
C ASN A 5 -52.66 45.43 27.42
N SER A 6 -53.08 45.20 28.66
CA SER A 6 -54.10 44.23 29.08
C SER A 6 -55.02 44.90 30.11
N GLN A 7 -56.19 44.33 30.33
CA GLN A 7 -57.15 44.83 31.32
C GLN A 7 -57.64 43.65 32.15
N PHE A 8 -57.16 43.60 33.39
CA PHE A 8 -57.50 42.61 34.40
C PHE A 8 -58.04 43.38 35.60
N THR A 9 -59.29 43.11 35.97
CA THR A 9 -59.98 43.72 37.11
C THR A 9 -60.30 42.63 38.13
N THR A 10 -59.97 42.85 39.40
CA THR A 10 -60.13 41.86 40.46
C THR A 10 -60.99 42.41 41.57
N ALA A 11 -61.93 41.60 42.07
CA ALA A 11 -62.66 41.84 43.32
C ALA A 11 -62.75 40.55 44.12
N PHE A 12 -62.99 40.67 45.41
CA PHE A 12 -63.18 39.51 46.28
C PHE A 12 -64.08 39.85 47.47
N VAL A 13 -64.76 38.83 47.97
CA VAL A 13 -65.47 38.84 49.25
C VAL A 13 -64.86 37.76 50.14
N SER A 14 -64.65 38.04 51.42
CA SER A 14 -63.97 37.13 52.34
C SER A 14 -64.43 37.34 53.77
N GLU A 15 -65.32 36.49 54.24
CA GLU A 15 -66.01 36.67 55.52
C GLU A 15 -65.80 35.51 56.49
N ALA A 16 -65.85 35.82 57.78
CA ALA A 16 -65.76 34.82 58.84
C ALA A 16 -67.03 33.96 58.96
N GLY A 17 -68.14 34.40 58.35
CA GLY A 17 -69.45 33.79 58.52
C GLY A 17 -69.91 33.86 59.97
N SER A 18 -70.33 32.73 60.55
CA SER A 18 -70.74 32.66 61.96
C SER A 18 -69.56 32.45 62.93
N HIS A 19 -68.32 32.44 62.44
CA HIS A 19 -67.13 32.19 63.25
C HIS A 19 -66.49 33.51 63.72
N ILE A 20 -65.72 33.46 64.81
CA ILE A 20 -65.00 34.64 65.35
C ILE A 20 -63.92 35.10 64.37
N ASP A 21 -63.29 34.15 63.68
CA ASP A 21 -62.12 34.38 62.87
C ASP A 21 -62.34 33.95 61.43
N ASN A 22 -61.87 34.77 60.48
CA ASN A 22 -61.73 34.31 59.11
C ASN A 22 -60.46 33.45 58.95
N ARG A 23 -60.65 32.19 58.53
CA ARG A 23 -59.57 31.22 58.28
C ARG A 23 -59.16 31.14 56.81
N ASP A 24 -59.88 31.85 55.96
CA ASP A 24 -59.56 31.98 54.55
C ASP A 24 -58.66 33.20 54.34
N TYR A 25 -57.82 33.16 53.31
CA TYR A 25 -56.98 34.29 52.96
C TYR A 25 -56.80 34.34 51.44
N PHE A 26 -57.13 35.49 50.86
CA PHE A 26 -56.89 35.82 49.46
C PHE A 26 -55.93 37.00 49.38
N ALA A 27 -54.90 36.86 48.55
CA ALA A 27 -54.08 37.99 48.16
C ALA A 27 -53.54 37.78 46.74
N TYR A 28 -53.20 38.89 46.11
CA TYR A 28 -52.68 38.86 44.76
C TYR A 28 -51.64 39.96 44.55
N MET A 29 -50.84 39.77 43.51
CA MET A 29 -49.85 40.73 43.06
C MET A 29 -49.87 40.83 41.54
N GLU A 30 -49.92 42.06 41.03
CA GLU A 30 -49.83 42.34 39.61
C GLU A 30 -48.56 43.17 39.35
N THR A 31 -47.67 42.63 38.53
CA THR A 31 -46.46 43.30 38.05
C THR A 31 -46.63 43.68 36.59
N ASP A 32 -45.67 44.44 36.04
CA ASP A 32 -45.70 44.90 34.65
C ASP A 32 -45.81 43.78 33.60
N ASP A 33 -45.28 42.59 33.91
CA ASP A 33 -45.20 41.47 32.98
C ASP A 33 -45.95 40.19 33.41
N MET A 34 -46.30 40.07 34.70
CA MET A 34 -47.02 38.91 35.23
C MET A 34 -47.93 39.28 36.41
N ALA A 35 -48.95 38.46 36.68
CA ALA A 35 -49.76 38.53 37.90
C ALA A 35 -49.85 37.17 38.58
N CYS A 36 -49.98 37.16 39.91
CA CYS A 36 -50.15 36.00 40.75
C CYS A 36 -51.32 36.22 41.71
N TYR A 37 -52.33 35.35 41.65
CA TYR A 37 -53.50 35.35 42.53
C TYR A 37 -53.46 34.08 43.38
N VAL A 38 -53.55 34.21 44.69
CA VAL A 38 -53.43 33.08 45.61
C VAL A 38 -54.59 33.10 46.60
N LEU A 39 -55.32 31.99 46.66
CA LEU A 39 -56.40 31.77 47.62
C LEU A 39 -56.07 30.55 48.47
N ALA A 40 -56.20 30.68 49.79
CA ALA A 40 -56.04 29.58 50.72
C ALA A 40 -57.19 29.51 51.73
N HIS A 41 -57.47 28.29 52.18
CA HIS A 41 -58.45 27.96 53.22
C HIS A 41 -57.73 27.22 54.34
N GLY A 42 -57.76 27.76 55.57
CA GLY A 42 -57.16 27.15 56.75
C GLY A 42 -57.97 25.94 57.22
N LEU A 43 -57.29 24.83 57.49
CA LEU A 43 -57.88 23.53 57.86
C LEU A 43 -57.59 23.13 59.32
N ASP A 44 -57.05 24.05 60.11
CA ASP A 44 -56.67 23.85 61.50
C ASP A 44 -57.40 24.81 62.44
N THR A 45 -57.22 24.57 63.74
CA THR A 45 -57.92 25.28 64.81
C THR A 45 -57.00 26.17 65.64
N ASP A 46 -55.81 26.54 65.12
CA ASP A 46 -54.80 27.28 65.88
C ASP A 46 -55.22 28.74 66.10
N GLN A 47 -55.32 29.26 67.32
CA GLN A 47 -55.84 30.62 67.56
C GLN A 47 -54.81 31.74 67.34
N GLU A 48 -53.51 31.42 67.30
CA GLU A 48 -52.42 32.40 67.21
C GLU A 48 -51.94 32.57 65.76
N VAL A 49 -51.92 31.49 64.98
CA VAL A 49 -51.37 31.48 63.61
C VAL A 49 -52.45 31.23 62.56
N ARG A 50 -52.41 32.00 61.48
CA ARG A 50 -53.28 31.87 60.31
C ARG A 50 -52.57 31.10 59.19
N SER A 51 -52.81 29.78 59.11
CA SER A 51 -52.14 28.92 58.12
C SER A 51 -52.39 29.34 56.66
N ALA A 52 -53.61 29.78 56.33
CA ALA A 52 -53.94 30.27 54.99
C ALA A 52 -53.12 31.51 54.62
N GLU A 53 -53.06 32.49 55.53
CA GLU A 53 -52.28 33.72 55.35
C GLU A 53 -50.79 33.42 55.19
N MET A 54 -50.23 32.56 56.05
CA MET A 54 -48.82 32.18 55.97
C MET A 54 -48.50 31.47 54.65
N ALA A 55 -49.35 30.53 54.20
CA ALA A 55 -49.16 29.83 52.95
C ALA A 55 -49.23 30.79 51.74
N VAL A 56 -50.17 31.74 51.74
CA VAL A 56 -50.31 32.74 50.69
C VAL A 56 -49.11 33.68 50.64
N LYS A 57 -48.66 34.20 51.79
CA LYS A 57 -47.47 35.06 51.87
C LYS A 57 -46.23 34.36 51.33
N ALA A 58 -46.00 33.10 51.71
CA ALA A 58 -44.86 32.34 51.20
C ALA A 58 -44.86 32.22 49.66
N ILE A 59 -46.02 32.02 49.03
CA ILE A 59 -46.12 31.98 47.56
C ILE A 59 -45.85 33.35 46.94
N LEU A 60 -46.45 34.41 47.50
CA LEU A 60 -46.31 35.77 46.97
C LEU A 60 -44.90 36.31 47.15
N GLU A 61 -44.22 36.03 48.27
CA GLU A 61 -42.82 36.42 48.50
C GLU A 61 -41.87 35.77 47.49
N ASN A 62 -42.01 34.46 47.24
CA ASN A 62 -41.22 33.76 46.21
C ASN A 62 -41.52 34.32 44.81
N PHE A 63 -42.78 34.65 44.53
CA PHE A 63 -43.16 35.28 43.27
C PHE A 63 -42.59 36.70 43.12
N MET A 64 -42.59 37.51 44.18
CA MET A 64 -42.00 38.86 44.22
C MET A 64 -40.51 38.84 43.92
N GLU A 65 -39.77 37.92 44.55
CA GLU A 65 -38.32 37.81 44.34
C GLU A 65 -37.98 37.56 42.87
N LYS A 66 -38.78 36.71 42.21
CA LYS A 66 -38.57 36.38 40.80
C LYS A 66 -39.83 35.84 40.15
N PRO A 67 -40.64 36.68 39.47
CA PRO A 67 -41.89 36.26 38.82
C PRO A 67 -41.69 35.06 37.88
N TYR A 68 -42.57 34.06 37.97
CA TYR A 68 -42.40 32.79 37.26
C TYR A 68 -43.71 32.18 36.75
N MET A 69 -43.67 31.56 35.57
CA MET A 69 -44.78 30.77 34.98
C MET A 69 -44.40 29.30 34.76
N SER A 70 -43.26 28.87 35.31
CA SER A 70 -42.74 27.52 35.10
C SER A 70 -43.31 26.56 36.15
N LYS A 71 -43.69 25.35 35.72
CA LYS A 71 -44.15 24.28 36.62
C LYS A 71 -43.15 23.98 37.74
N ARG A 72 -41.85 24.04 37.44
CA ARG A 72 -40.80 23.78 38.42
C ARG A 72 -40.86 24.80 39.56
N ARG A 73 -40.90 26.09 39.24
CA ARG A 73 -40.93 27.18 40.23
C ARG A 73 -42.22 27.23 41.04
N LEU A 74 -43.38 26.95 40.42
CA LEU A 74 -44.65 26.79 41.15
C LEU A 74 -44.60 25.65 42.17
N ARG A 75 -43.97 24.53 41.81
CA ARG A 75 -43.78 23.41 42.73
C ARG A 75 -42.82 23.76 43.87
N GLU A 76 -41.78 24.56 43.59
CA GLU A 76 -40.86 25.10 44.60
C GLU A 76 -41.62 26.01 45.56
N GLY A 77 -42.40 27.00 45.08
CA GLY A 77 -43.20 27.86 45.95
C GLY A 77 -44.18 27.08 46.84
N LEU A 78 -44.89 26.08 46.30
CA LEU A 78 -45.76 25.21 47.10
C LEU A 78 -45.00 24.40 48.16
N ARG A 79 -43.77 24.01 47.85
CA ARG A 79 -42.89 23.31 48.79
C ARG A 79 -42.38 24.26 49.88
N ASP A 80 -42.09 25.50 49.55
CA ASP A 80 -41.67 26.50 50.54
C ASP A 80 -42.83 26.79 51.51
N ALA A 81 -44.05 27.00 51.00
CA ALA A 81 -45.25 27.16 51.83
C ALA A 81 -45.48 25.92 52.71
N GLN A 82 -45.28 24.73 52.17
CA GLN A 82 -45.34 23.46 52.91
C GLN A 82 -44.32 23.41 54.06
N GLU A 83 -43.06 23.74 53.79
CA GLU A 83 -41.98 23.71 54.76
C GLU A 83 -42.20 24.77 55.86
N TRP A 84 -42.68 25.97 55.52
CA TRP A 84 -43.07 27.01 56.47
C TRP A 84 -44.21 26.57 57.40
N LEU A 85 -45.28 25.98 56.86
CA LEU A 85 -46.39 25.47 57.67
C LEU A 85 -45.95 24.34 58.60
N GLN A 86 -45.08 23.43 58.13
CA GLN A 86 -44.53 22.37 58.95
C GLN A 86 -43.60 22.91 60.05
N PHE A 87 -42.80 23.92 59.74
CA PHE A 87 -41.88 24.54 60.70
C PHE A 87 -42.62 25.25 61.83
N GLU A 88 -43.67 26.00 61.52
CA GLU A 88 -44.44 26.74 62.54
C GLU A 88 -45.51 25.89 63.24
N SER A 89 -45.67 24.62 62.85
CA SER A 89 -46.55 23.64 63.50
C SER A 89 -46.02 23.19 64.87
N ARG A 90 -46.01 24.08 65.87
CA ARG A 90 -45.48 23.81 67.22
C ARG A 90 -46.49 23.12 68.14
N ARG A 91 -47.68 23.70 68.27
CA ARG A 91 -48.74 23.26 69.20
C ARG A 91 -49.85 22.53 68.47
N VAL A 92 -50.34 23.15 67.40
CA VAL A 92 -51.30 22.58 66.46
C VAL A 92 -50.60 22.37 65.13
N ARG A 93 -50.97 21.31 64.42
CA ARG A 93 -50.49 21.12 63.05
C ARG A 93 -51.22 22.10 62.13
N LEU A 94 -50.48 23.04 61.59
CA LEU A 94 -50.96 24.04 60.64
C LEU A 94 -51.24 23.38 59.29
N LYS A 95 -52.41 23.66 58.72
CA LYS A 95 -52.87 23.02 57.49
C LYS A 95 -53.64 24.02 56.64
N ALA A 96 -53.43 23.98 55.33
CA ALA A 96 -54.20 24.80 54.41
C ALA A 96 -54.46 24.08 53.08
N SER A 97 -55.65 24.29 52.52
CA SER A 97 -55.89 24.12 51.09
C SER A 97 -55.43 25.39 50.38
N LEU A 98 -54.76 25.26 49.23
CA LEU A 98 -54.21 26.41 48.51
C LEU A 98 -54.38 26.26 47.00
N LEU A 99 -54.69 27.38 46.35
CA LEU A 99 -54.74 27.55 44.91
C LEU A 99 -53.96 28.81 44.52
N ALA A 100 -53.00 28.67 43.60
CA ALA A 100 -52.25 29.78 43.03
C ALA A 100 -52.45 29.82 41.51
N VAL A 101 -52.85 30.97 40.98
CA VAL A 101 -53.00 31.24 39.54
C VAL A 101 -51.96 32.27 39.15
N VAL A 102 -51.10 31.94 38.19
CA VAL A 102 -50.12 32.88 37.63
C VAL A 102 -50.41 33.11 36.17
N THR A 103 -50.33 34.35 35.72
CA THR A 103 -50.55 34.75 34.32
C THR A 103 -49.45 35.68 33.84
N ASP A 104 -49.10 35.58 32.56
CA ASP A 104 -48.24 36.55 31.85
C ASP A 104 -49.07 37.52 31.00
N TYR A 105 -50.34 37.71 31.37
CA TYR A 105 -51.40 38.45 30.66
C TYR A 105 -51.79 37.89 29.28
N THR A 106 -51.20 36.78 28.84
CA THR A 106 -51.57 36.07 27.60
C THR A 106 -51.99 34.63 27.90
N ARG A 107 -51.32 33.99 28.86
CA ARG A 107 -51.54 32.62 29.27
C ARG A 107 -51.54 32.55 30.79
N MET A 108 -52.33 31.62 31.33
CA MET A 108 -52.30 31.28 32.75
C MET A 108 -51.74 29.87 33.00
N VAL A 109 -51.21 29.67 34.18
CA VAL A 109 -50.95 28.37 34.80
C VAL A 109 -51.47 28.44 36.23
N TYR A 110 -52.05 27.35 36.73
CA TYR A 110 -52.43 27.27 38.12
C TYR A 110 -51.83 26.05 38.80
N ALA A 111 -51.67 26.16 40.11
CA ALA A 111 -51.30 25.06 40.97
C ALA A 111 -52.28 24.97 42.13
N SER A 112 -52.73 23.77 42.45
CA SER A 112 -53.68 23.51 43.53
C SER A 112 -53.18 22.41 44.45
N CYS A 113 -53.53 22.53 45.72
CA CYS A 113 -53.32 21.50 46.74
C CYS A 113 -54.44 21.60 47.78
N GLY A 114 -55.39 20.67 47.78
CA GLY A 114 -56.57 20.71 48.65
C GLY A 114 -57.86 20.91 47.86
N ASN A 115 -58.81 21.64 48.42
CA ASN A 115 -60.17 21.81 47.90
C ASN A 115 -60.60 23.28 47.69
N VAL A 116 -59.62 24.18 47.53
CA VAL A 116 -59.88 25.51 46.97
C VAL A 116 -59.94 25.38 45.46
N ARG A 117 -60.99 25.92 44.85
CA ARG A 117 -61.31 25.68 43.43
C ARG A 117 -61.07 26.90 42.56
N LEU A 118 -60.57 26.63 41.35
CA LEU A 118 -60.56 27.56 40.22
C LEU A 118 -61.70 27.18 39.28
N TYR A 119 -62.56 28.14 38.97
CA TYR A 119 -63.49 28.08 37.85
C TYR A 119 -63.00 29.06 36.77
N HIS A 120 -62.90 28.57 35.54
CA HIS A 120 -62.60 29.40 34.37
C HIS A 120 -63.85 29.44 33.50
N PHE A 121 -64.43 30.63 33.37
CA PHE A 121 -65.55 30.90 32.49
C PHE A 121 -65.08 31.60 31.22
N ARG A 122 -65.70 31.23 30.09
CA ARG A 122 -65.44 31.84 28.78
C ARG A 122 -66.73 31.91 27.99
N GLY A 123 -67.10 33.11 27.54
CA GLY A 123 -68.32 33.33 26.77
C GLY A 123 -69.59 32.89 27.50
N GLY A 124 -69.69 33.19 28.81
CA GLY A 124 -70.85 32.84 29.64
C GLY A 124 -70.99 31.37 29.99
N ARG A 125 -69.96 30.53 29.77
CA ARG A 125 -70.00 29.09 30.07
C ARG A 125 -68.79 28.66 30.89
N LEU A 126 -68.93 27.58 31.65
CA LEU A 126 -67.80 26.94 32.32
C LEU A 126 -66.87 26.31 31.28
N ASN A 127 -65.65 26.83 31.17
CA ASN A 127 -64.60 26.25 30.32
C ASN A 127 -63.93 25.07 31.05
N PHE A 128 -63.51 25.27 32.30
CA PHE A 128 -63.09 24.18 33.19
C PHE A 128 -63.17 24.56 34.67
N ARG A 129 -63.16 23.55 35.53
CA ARG A 129 -63.03 23.64 36.99
C ARG A 129 -61.80 22.84 37.43
N SER A 130 -61.03 23.33 38.40
CA SER A 130 -59.97 22.52 39.02
C SER A 130 -60.56 21.35 39.81
N ARG A 131 -59.80 20.25 39.91
CA ARG A 131 -60.19 19.09 40.72
C ARG A 131 -59.73 19.26 42.16
N ASP A 132 -60.55 18.76 43.08
CA ASP A 132 -60.20 18.71 44.51
C ASP A 132 -59.22 17.56 44.77
N HIS A 133 -58.39 17.68 45.81
CA HIS A 133 -57.60 16.56 46.29
C HIS A 133 -58.30 15.85 47.45
N SER A 134 -59.55 15.44 47.24
CA SER A 134 -60.40 14.76 48.22
C SER A 134 -60.63 13.29 47.87
N LEU A 135 -61.07 12.50 48.85
CA LEU A 135 -61.44 11.11 48.64
C LEU A 135 -62.62 10.98 47.66
N ALA A 136 -63.60 11.89 47.73
CA ALA A 136 -64.70 11.93 46.76
C ALA A 136 -64.19 12.16 45.32
N GLN A 137 -63.25 13.09 45.11
CA GLN A 137 -62.68 13.29 43.77
C GLN A 137 -61.86 12.08 43.31
N ALA A 138 -61.12 11.42 44.20
CA ALA A 138 -60.41 10.19 43.85
C ALA A 138 -61.36 9.06 43.45
N MET A 139 -62.50 8.90 44.14
CA MET A 139 -63.54 7.96 43.76
C MET A 139 -64.16 8.29 42.40
N ALA A 140 -64.35 9.58 42.09
CA ALA A 140 -64.83 10.00 40.78
C ALA A 140 -63.80 9.75 39.66
N ASP A 141 -62.53 10.04 39.93
CA ASP A 141 -61.41 9.79 39.02
C ASP A 141 -61.25 8.28 38.72
N GLU A 142 -61.56 7.41 39.68
CA GLU A 142 -61.61 5.95 39.55
C GLU A 142 -62.91 5.42 38.90
N GLY A 143 -63.88 6.29 38.60
CA GLY A 143 -65.18 5.91 38.03
C GLY A 143 -66.14 5.22 39.01
N ARG A 144 -65.86 5.26 40.31
CA ARG A 144 -66.71 4.67 41.36
C ARG A 144 -67.96 5.50 41.64
N ILE A 145 -67.87 6.82 41.43
CA ILE A 145 -69.01 7.75 41.45
C ILE A 145 -68.94 8.66 40.21
N PRO A 146 -70.07 9.22 39.75
CA PRO A 146 -70.06 10.27 38.72
C PRO A 146 -69.30 11.53 39.19
N GLU A 147 -68.63 12.23 38.26
CA GLU A 147 -67.89 13.48 38.54
C GLU A 147 -68.78 14.56 39.20
N GLU A 148 -70.03 14.65 38.79
CA GLU A 148 -71.01 15.58 39.36
C GLU A 148 -71.32 15.25 40.83
N ALA A 149 -71.40 13.95 41.15
CA ALA A 149 -71.69 13.47 42.50
C ALA A 149 -70.57 13.81 43.49
N ALA A 150 -69.32 13.96 43.05
CA ALA A 150 -68.20 14.32 43.92
C ALA A 150 -68.38 15.65 44.66
N THR A 151 -69.14 16.60 44.07
CA THR A 151 -69.34 17.94 44.65
C THR A 151 -70.25 17.91 45.89
N VAL A 152 -71.18 16.96 45.95
CA VAL A 152 -72.17 16.82 47.04
C VAL A 152 -71.91 15.60 47.93
N HIS A 153 -70.91 14.79 47.60
CA HIS A 153 -70.55 13.58 48.34
C HIS A 153 -70.10 13.90 49.78
N GLU A 154 -70.42 13.03 50.74
CA GLU A 154 -70.02 13.18 52.15
C GLU A 154 -68.50 13.30 52.34
N GLU A 155 -67.73 12.45 51.65
CA GLU A 155 -66.26 12.46 51.60
C GLU A 155 -65.62 13.63 50.85
N ARG A 156 -66.37 14.65 50.41
CA ARG A 156 -65.81 15.82 49.69
C ARG A 156 -64.83 16.63 50.55
N GLY A 157 -65.03 16.62 51.87
CA GLY A 157 -64.15 17.27 52.85
C GLY A 157 -62.93 16.43 53.28
N ASN A 158 -62.89 15.14 52.92
CA ASN A 158 -61.81 14.25 53.33
C ASN A 158 -60.61 14.39 52.38
N LEU A 159 -59.68 15.30 52.73
CA LEU A 159 -58.56 15.67 51.86
C LEU A 159 -57.41 14.66 51.90
N LEU A 160 -57.05 14.17 50.71
CA LEU A 160 -55.88 13.33 50.50
C LEU A 160 -54.59 14.14 50.39
N GLU A 161 -54.66 15.39 49.89
CA GLU A 161 -53.51 16.30 49.80
C GLU A 161 -53.89 17.70 50.28
N TYR A 162 -53.02 18.31 51.09
CA TYR A 162 -53.15 19.67 51.62
C TYR A 162 -51.76 20.19 52.02
N ILE A 163 -51.57 21.51 52.11
CA ILE A 163 -50.31 22.12 52.57
C ILE A 163 -50.21 21.97 54.09
N GLY A 164 -49.05 21.60 54.62
CA GLY A 164 -48.82 21.21 56.02
C GLY A 164 -48.98 19.70 56.29
N LYS A 165 -49.24 18.87 55.26
CA LYS A 165 -49.33 17.41 55.37
C LYS A 165 -47.97 16.79 55.78
N PRO A 166 -47.91 15.77 56.64
CA PRO A 166 -46.63 15.09 56.92
C PRO A 166 -45.99 14.50 55.65
N GLY A 167 -44.70 14.71 55.47
CA GLY A 167 -43.95 14.22 54.32
C GLY A 167 -44.13 15.07 53.06
N LYS A 168 -44.07 14.43 51.88
CA LYS A 168 -44.16 15.10 50.58
C LYS A 168 -45.62 15.25 50.14
N ILE A 169 -45.98 16.44 49.67
CA ILE A 169 -47.27 16.71 49.03
C ILE A 169 -47.26 16.37 47.54
N ARG A 170 -48.41 15.95 47.02
CA ARG A 170 -48.66 15.87 45.58
C ARG A 170 -49.61 16.99 45.16
N SER A 171 -49.05 18.09 44.69
CA SER A 171 -49.82 19.19 44.12
C SER A 171 -50.08 19.00 42.64
N PHE A 172 -51.20 19.55 42.16
CA PHE A 172 -51.53 19.58 40.74
C PHE A 172 -50.93 20.84 40.11
N LEU A 173 -50.40 20.73 38.88
CA LEU A 173 -49.91 21.87 38.11
C LEU A 173 -50.43 21.81 36.67
N SER A 174 -51.21 22.81 36.29
CA SER A 174 -51.86 22.89 34.99
C SER A 174 -50.85 23.07 33.85
N LYS A 175 -51.23 22.72 32.62
CA LYS A 175 -50.50 23.20 31.44
C LYS A 175 -50.72 24.72 31.30
N LYS A 176 -49.88 25.39 30.51
CA LYS A 176 -50.13 26.79 30.15
C LYS A 176 -51.37 26.86 29.27
N THR A 177 -52.39 27.56 29.75
CA THR A 177 -53.68 27.74 29.06
C THR A 177 -53.74 29.14 28.48
N LEU A 178 -54.14 29.27 27.21
CA LEU A 178 -54.30 30.57 26.56
C LEU A 178 -55.55 31.26 27.09
N LEU A 179 -55.38 32.51 27.53
CA LEU A 179 -56.49 33.38 27.92
C LEU A 179 -57.11 34.03 26.68
N ALA A 180 -58.36 34.43 26.80
CA ALA A 180 -59.11 35.17 25.78
C ALA A 180 -59.73 36.41 26.41
N ASP A 181 -60.02 37.41 25.58
CA ASP A 181 -60.79 38.58 26.00
C ASP A 181 -62.19 38.13 26.48
N GLY A 182 -62.64 38.65 27.61
CA GLY A 182 -63.89 38.26 28.28
C GLY A 182 -63.79 36.98 29.13
N ASP A 183 -62.59 36.44 29.35
CA ASP A 183 -62.41 35.34 30.30
C ASP A 183 -62.66 35.81 31.74
N ILE A 184 -63.28 34.97 32.56
CA ILE A 184 -63.50 35.25 33.99
C ILE A 184 -62.93 34.08 34.79
N LEU A 185 -62.06 34.38 35.76
CA LEU A 185 -61.52 33.41 36.71
C LEU A 185 -62.19 33.64 38.06
N LEU A 186 -62.81 32.61 38.61
CA LEU A 186 -63.39 32.63 39.95
C LEU A 186 -62.63 31.64 40.83
N LEU A 187 -61.99 32.14 41.88
CA LEU A 187 -61.35 31.34 42.92
C LEU A 187 -62.31 31.27 44.11
N ALA A 188 -62.59 30.07 44.62
CA ALA A 188 -63.57 29.88 45.68
C ALA A 188 -63.11 28.87 46.74
N THR A 189 -63.33 29.17 48.01
CA THR A 189 -63.15 28.23 49.12
C THR A 189 -64.38 27.34 49.33
N PRO A 190 -64.27 26.21 50.05
CA PRO A 190 -65.38 25.28 50.28
C PRO A 190 -66.63 25.90 50.91
N GLY A 191 -66.46 26.95 51.73
CA GLY A 191 -67.61 27.65 52.30
C GLY A 191 -68.49 28.32 51.26
N LEU A 192 -67.91 28.78 50.15
CA LEU A 192 -68.67 29.34 49.03
C LEU A 192 -69.21 28.23 48.11
N TRP A 193 -68.31 27.48 47.45
CA TRP A 193 -68.72 26.55 46.40
C TRP A 193 -69.52 25.35 46.93
N GLY A 194 -69.46 25.07 48.23
CA GLY A 194 -70.26 24.03 48.86
C GLY A 194 -71.74 24.39 49.02
N ASN A 195 -72.10 25.67 48.89
CA ASN A 195 -73.45 26.22 49.10
C ASN A 195 -74.02 26.96 47.88
N VAL A 196 -73.17 27.32 46.93
CA VAL A 196 -73.54 27.94 45.65
C VAL A 196 -73.29 26.95 44.52
N GLU A 197 -74.33 26.58 43.79
CA GLU A 197 -74.24 25.63 42.69
C GLU A 197 -73.71 26.26 41.41
N LEU A 198 -73.22 25.43 40.47
CA LEU A 198 -72.69 25.92 39.20
C LEU A 198 -73.73 26.70 38.39
N ALA A 199 -75.00 26.28 38.43
CA ALA A 199 -76.09 26.99 37.72
C ALA A 199 -76.28 28.40 38.29
N GLU A 200 -76.18 28.57 39.60
CA GLU A 200 -76.27 29.87 40.27
C GLU A 200 -75.04 30.74 39.99
N MET A 201 -73.85 30.12 39.93
CA MET A 201 -72.64 30.83 39.49
C MET A 201 -72.76 31.35 38.07
N LEU A 202 -73.36 30.57 37.16
CA LEU A 202 -73.59 30.98 35.78
C LEU A 202 -74.67 32.08 35.69
N GLY A 203 -75.75 31.98 36.47
CA GLY A 203 -76.76 33.04 36.55
C GLY A 203 -76.18 34.36 37.05
N ALA A 204 -75.40 34.32 38.14
CA ALA A 204 -74.71 35.50 38.67
C ALA A 204 -73.72 36.09 37.64
N LEU A 205 -73.06 35.25 36.85
CA LEU A 205 -72.16 35.67 35.78
C LEU A 205 -72.88 36.42 34.65
N GLU A 206 -74.13 36.04 34.33
CA GLU A 206 -74.93 36.70 33.29
C GLU A 206 -75.42 38.09 33.74
N GLU A 207 -75.69 38.26 35.03
CA GLU A 207 -76.17 39.52 35.62
C GLU A 207 -75.03 40.50 35.97
N ALA A 208 -73.89 39.97 36.41
CA ALA A 208 -72.76 40.77 36.86
C ALA A 208 -72.02 41.46 35.71
N LYS A 209 -71.84 42.78 35.82
CA LYS A 209 -71.10 43.60 34.84
C LYS A 209 -69.62 43.74 35.16
N ASP A 210 -69.25 43.48 36.40
CA ASP A 210 -67.91 43.66 36.94
C ASP A 210 -67.66 42.64 38.06
N PRO A 211 -66.40 42.42 38.49
CA PRO A 211 -66.11 41.39 39.48
C PRO A 211 -66.71 41.66 40.86
N ASN A 212 -66.98 42.91 41.27
CA ASN A 212 -67.60 43.19 42.57
C ASN A 212 -69.05 42.72 42.55
N ALA A 213 -69.80 43.09 41.51
CA ALA A 213 -71.17 42.65 41.33
C ALA A 213 -71.26 41.11 41.35
N LEU A 214 -70.31 40.42 40.71
CA LEU A 214 -70.28 38.95 40.75
C LEU A 214 -70.08 38.41 42.17
N THR A 215 -69.10 38.93 42.91
CA THR A 215 -68.83 38.44 44.27
C THR A 215 -69.96 38.75 45.24
N ASP A 216 -70.58 39.93 45.12
CA ASP A 216 -71.71 40.35 45.95
C ASP A 216 -72.94 39.47 45.68
N THR A 217 -73.28 39.23 44.40
CA THR A 217 -74.40 38.33 44.05
C THR A 217 -74.14 36.90 44.52
N LEU A 218 -72.91 36.38 44.40
CA LEU A 218 -72.59 35.04 44.92
C LEU A 218 -72.70 34.95 46.45
N GLU A 219 -72.32 36.01 47.15
CA GLU A 219 -72.51 36.12 48.60
C GLU A 219 -74.00 36.17 48.96
N GLU A 220 -74.80 36.98 48.28
CA GLU A 220 -76.26 37.04 48.49
C GLU A 220 -76.92 35.67 48.27
N VAL A 221 -76.53 34.94 47.21
CA VAL A 221 -77.01 33.57 46.95
C VAL A 221 -76.64 32.66 48.12
N LEU A 222 -75.41 32.71 48.62
CA LEU A 222 -74.98 31.93 49.77
C LEU A 222 -75.78 32.28 51.04
N LEU A 223 -75.98 33.57 51.33
CA LEU A 223 -76.70 34.02 52.52
C LEU A 223 -78.19 33.71 52.44
N SER A 224 -78.77 33.68 51.23
CA SER A 224 -80.16 33.30 50.99
C SER A 224 -80.48 31.86 51.43
N ARG A 225 -79.46 31.00 51.57
CA ARG A 225 -79.61 29.64 52.10
C ARG A 225 -80.02 29.59 53.57
N GLN A 226 -79.88 30.70 54.31
CA GLN A 226 -80.25 30.83 55.72
C GLN A 226 -79.68 29.69 56.59
N LEU A 227 -78.41 29.34 56.37
CA LEU A 227 -77.73 28.30 57.12
C LEU A 227 -77.68 28.66 58.60
N ARG A 228 -77.94 27.68 59.47
CA ARG A 228 -77.85 27.87 60.93
C ARG A 228 -76.44 28.30 61.38
N THR A 229 -75.42 27.85 60.65
CA THR A 229 -74.02 28.21 60.86
C THR A 229 -73.38 28.41 59.50
N VAL A 230 -72.97 29.64 59.22
CA VAL A 230 -72.30 29.99 57.97
C VAL A 230 -70.80 29.72 58.13
N PRO A 231 -70.19 28.87 57.28
CA PRO A 231 -68.74 28.61 57.33
C PRO A 231 -67.94 29.86 56.94
N ASN A 232 -66.61 29.83 57.12
CA ASN A 232 -65.74 30.78 56.43
C ASN A 232 -65.92 30.64 54.92
N TYR A 233 -66.09 31.74 54.21
CA TYR A 233 -66.19 31.72 52.76
C TYR A 233 -65.41 32.87 52.14
N THR A 234 -64.77 32.56 51.01
CA THR A 234 -64.08 33.53 50.18
C THR A 234 -64.32 33.23 48.72
N ALA A 235 -64.65 34.27 47.96
CA ALA A 235 -64.74 34.26 46.50
C ALA A 235 -63.87 35.39 45.95
N ALA A 236 -63.02 35.10 44.98
CA ALA A 236 -62.25 36.12 44.27
C ALA A 236 -62.48 35.99 42.77
N ALA A 237 -62.97 37.05 42.14
CA ALA A 237 -63.26 37.13 40.72
C ALA A 237 -62.21 38.00 40.02
N VAL A 238 -61.63 37.47 38.93
CA VAL A 238 -60.70 38.17 38.04
C VAL A 238 -61.30 38.22 36.65
N TYR A 239 -61.72 39.42 36.22
CA TYR A 239 -62.26 39.68 34.89
C TYR A 239 -61.12 40.07 33.96
N ILE A 240 -61.06 39.41 32.81
CA ILE A 240 -60.02 39.58 31.80
C ILE A 240 -60.66 40.24 30.58
N ASP A 241 -60.87 41.55 30.67
CA ASP A 241 -61.52 42.32 29.59
C ASP A 241 -60.64 42.37 28.34
N LYS A 242 -59.31 42.38 28.52
CA LYS A 242 -58.34 42.43 27.43
C LYS A 242 -57.04 41.70 27.76
N ILE A 243 -56.64 40.74 26.93
CA ILE A 243 -55.35 40.05 27.03
C ILE A 243 -54.24 40.80 26.32
N PHE A 244 -52.99 40.55 26.72
CA PHE A 244 -51.83 40.97 25.97
C PHE A 244 -51.65 40.08 24.72
N GLN A 245 -51.70 40.69 23.53
CA GLN A 245 -51.49 39.99 22.27
C GLN A 245 -50.01 39.98 21.87
N GLU A 246 -49.36 38.81 21.95
CA GLU A 246 -48.00 38.64 21.44
C GLU A 246 -47.97 38.78 19.90
N LYS A 247 -47.13 39.68 19.36
CA LYS A 247 -46.89 39.76 17.90
C LYS A 247 -46.46 38.37 17.38
N PRO A 248 -47.06 37.83 16.30
CA PRO A 248 -46.74 36.49 15.82
C PRO A 248 -45.25 36.41 15.47
N LYS A 249 -44.52 35.51 16.14
CA LYS A 249 -43.10 35.25 15.83
C LYS A 249 -42.99 34.80 14.38
N ASN A 250 -42.15 35.50 13.60
CA ASN A 250 -41.86 35.22 12.18
C ASN A 250 -41.10 33.89 11.99
N ARG A 251 -41.78 32.76 12.19
CA ARG A 251 -41.23 31.39 12.07
C ARG A 251 -40.68 31.10 10.67
N ARG A 252 -41.14 31.81 9.63
CA ARG A 252 -40.62 31.72 8.26
C ARG A 252 -39.12 32.07 8.15
N LYS A 253 -38.62 33.06 8.90
CA LYS A 253 -37.18 33.41 8.88
C LYS A 253 -36.32 32.33 9.55
N LEU A 254 -36.84 31.69 10.59
CA LEU A 254 -36.14 30.61 11.30
C LEU A 254 -36.07 29.34 10.43
N ILE A 255 -37.19 28.94 9.82
CA ILE A 255 -37.24 27.77 8.92
C ILE A 255 -36.32 27.96 7.72
N LYS A 256 -36.29 29.16 7.11
CA LYS A 256 -35.34 29.46 6.02
C LYS A 256 -33.87 29.32 6.44
N ARG A 257 -33.51 29.79 7.65
CA ARG A 257 -32.13 29.65 8.17
C ARG A 257 -31.76 28.18 8.43
N ILE A 258 -32.69 27.41 8.99
CA ILE A 258 -32.48 25.96 9.23
C ILE A 258 -32.34 25.21 7.90
N ALA A 259 -33.18 25.51 6.90
CA ALA A 259 -33.11 24.87 5.59
C ALA A 259 -31.80 25.17 4.85
N ILE A 260 -31.31 26.41 4.89
CA ILE A 260 -30.01 26.79 4.30
C ILE A 260 -28.86 26.07 5.02
N GLY A 261 -28.89 26.01 6.35
CA GLY A 261 -27.89 25.28 7.14
C GLY A 261 -27.89 23.78 6.87
N ALA A 262 -29.07 23.16 6.74
CA ALA A 262 -29.21 21.74 6.41
C ALA A 262 -28.73 21.42 4.98
N LEU A 263 -29.01 22.30 4.00
CA LEU A 263 -28.53 22.14 2.63
C LEU A 263 -27.00 22.25 2.56
N ALA A 264 -26.40 23.20 3.29
CA ALA A 264 -24.96 23.33 3.40
C ALA A 264 -24.31 22.10 4.06
N LEU A 265 -24.93 21.54 5.11
CA LEU A 265 -24.48 20.31 5.75
C LEU A 265 -24.62 19.07 4.84
N MET A 266 -25.69 18.96 4.05
CA MET A 266 -25.82 17.90 3.05
C MET A 266 -24.78 18.01 1.93
N LEU A 267 -24.50 19.21 1.43
CA LEU A 267 -23.48 19.42 0.41
C LEU A 267 -22.07 19.14 0.96
N ALA A 268 -21.77 19.58 2.19
CA ALA A 268 -20.50 19.29 2.86
C ALA A 268 -20.37 17.79 3.20
N GLY A 269 -21.44 17.16 3.71
CA GLY A 269 -21.48 15.75 4.01
C GLY A 269 -21.39 14.86 2.76
N GLY A 270 -22.10 15.23 1.69
CA GLY A 270 -22.01 14.57 0.39
C GLY A 270 -20.63 14.72 -0.24
N GLY A 271 -20.02 15.91 -0.16
CA GLY A 271 -18.64 16.14 -0.60
C GLY A 271 -17.63 15.29 0.17
N ALA A 272 -17.78 15.18 1.50
CA ALA A 272 -16.94 14.31 2.33
C ALA A 272 -17.11 12.82 1.97
N TRP A 273 -18.33 12.39 1.65
CA TRP A 273 -18.61 11.01 1.25
C TRP A 273 -18.01 10.66 -0.13
N ILE A 274 -18.14 11.55 -1.12
CA ILE A 274 -17.50 11.39 -2.43
C ILE A 274 -15.97 11.38 -2.30
N TYR A 275 -15.41 12.26 -1.46
CA TYR A 275 -13.98 12.27 -1.19
C TYR A 275 -13.51 10.95 -0.55
N ALA A 276 -14.24 10.45 0.45
CA ALA A 276 -13.94 9.17 1.09
C ALA A 276 -14.03 8.00 0.10
N ALA A 277 -15.03 7.98 -0.77
CA ALA A 277 -15.18 6.96 -1.82
C ALA A 277 -14.01 6.98 -2.82
N LYS A 278 -13.63 8.16 -3.33
CA LYS A 278 -12.45 8.30 -4.22
C LYS A 278 -11.13 7.96 -3.52
N ALA A 279 -11.00 8.29 -2.24
CA ALA A 279 -9.83 7.92 -1.45
C ALA A 279 -9.74 6.40 -1.24
N ALA A 280 -10.87 5.73 -1.05
CA ALA A 280 -10.93 4.27 -0.96
C ALA A 280 -10.56 3.60 -2.29
N GLU A 281 -11.05 4.12 -3.42
CA GLU A 281 -10.71 3.63 -4.77
C GLU A 281 -9.20 3.71 -5.04
N LYS A 282 -8.58 4.88 -4.83
CA LYS A 282 -7.12 5.04 -5.00
C LYS A 282 -6.30 4.12 -4.09
N LYS A 283 -6.83 3.83 -2.89
CA LYS A 283 -6.18 2.92 -1.96
C LYS A 283 -6.28 1.47 -2.44
N ALA A 284 -7.41 1.08 -3.03
CA ALA A 284 -7.59 -0.24 -3.62
C ALA A 284 -6.66 -0.46 -4.82
N GLU A 285 -6.59 0.52 -5.74
CA GLU A 285 -5.66 0.50 -6.88
C GLU A 285 -4.20 0.36 -6.42
N ALA A 286 -3.80 1.14 -5.40
CA ALA A 286 -2.45 1.02 -4.82
C ALA A 286 -2.16 -0.35 -4.18
N ILE A 287 -3.17 -1.07 -3.68
CA ILE A 287 -3.00 -2.43 -3.13
C ILE A 287 -2.84 -3.44 -4.28
N GLU A 288 -3.60 -3.30 -5.35
CA GLU A 288 -3.51 -4.15 -6.53
C GLU A 288 -2.14 -4.01 -7.21
N ASP A 289 -1.70 -2.78 -7.48
CA ASP A 289 -0.36 -2.47 -7.98
C ASP A 289 0.73 -3.09 -7.09
N MET A 290 0.58 -2.94 -5.77
CA MET A 290 1.53 -3.47 -4.79
C MET A 290 1.68 -4.99 -4.89
N ILE A 291 0.56 -5.72 -5.04
CA ILE A 291 0.57 -7.18 -5.17
C ILE A 291 1.17 -7.58 -6.53
N GLN A 292 0.78 -6.89 -7.60
CA GLN A 292 1.25 -7.19 -8.95
C GLN A 292 2.77 -6.99 -9.09
N TYR A 293 3.28 -5.83 -8.67
CA TYR A 293 4.72 -5.56 -8.70
C TYR A 293 5.49 -6.46 -7.72
N GLY A 294 4.89 -6.80 -6.58
CA GLY A 294 5.48 -7.76 -5.64
C GLY A 294 5.68 -9.12 -6.27
N LYS A 295 4.65 -9.64 -6.96
CA LYS A 295 4.71 -10.91 -7.68
C LYS A 295 5.70 -10.86 -8.85
N GLN A 296 5.71 -9.79 -9.63
CA GLN A 296 6.71 -9.61 -10.69
C GLN A 296 8.13 -9.62 -10.14
N GLY A 297 8.36 -8.98 -8.99
CA GLY A 297 9.65 -9.01 -8.30
C GLY A 297 10.04 -10.43 -7.89
N ASP A 298 9.10 -11.19 -7.32
CA ASP A 298 9.32 -12.59 -6.93
C ASP A 298 9.64 -13.46 -8.17
N ASP A 299 8.87 -13.29 -9.25
CA ASP A 299 9.08 -14.01 -10.51
C ASP A 299 10.45 -13.69 -11.13
N TYR A 300 10.87 -12.41 -11.13
CA TYR A 300 12.18 -12.01 -11.64
C TYR A 300 13.34 -12.51 -10.77
N ALA A 301 13.18 -12.48 -9.44
CA ALA A 301 14.18 -13.00 -8.51
C ALA A 301 14.41 -14.51 -8.75
N HIS A 302 13.34 -15.28 -8.90
CA HIS A 302 13.40 -16.71 -9.19
C HIS A 302 14.04 -16.99 -10.57
N MET A 303 13.91 -16.08 -11.53
CA MET A 303 14.59 -16.18 -12.83
C MET A 303 16.06 -15.73 -12.78
N GLY A 304 16.55 -15.26 -11.63
CA GLY A 304 17.90 -14.70 -11.47
C GLY A 304 18.08 -13.28 -12.02
N ASP A 305 17.03 -12.62 -12.51
CA ASP A 305 17.08 -11.25 -13.04
C ASP A 305 16.88 -10.23 -11.91
N PHE A 306 17.94 -10.08 -11.09
CA PHE A 306 17.88 -9.24 -9.91
C PHE A 306 17.79 -7.74 -10.22
N GLU A 307 18.19 -7.29 -11.41
CA GLU A 307 18.00 -5.90 -11.85
C GLU A 307 16.51 -5.55 -12.06
N LYS A 308 15.77 -6.43 -12.74
CA LYS A 308 14.32 -6.25 -12.90
C LYS A 308 13.57 -6.45 -11.59
N SER A 309 13.98 -7.45 -10.81
CA SER A 309 13.45 -7.68 -9.46
C SER A 309 13.59 -6.44 -8.57
N LEU A 310 14.77 -5.81 -8.56
CA LEU A 310 15.03 -4.59 -7.79
C LEU A 310 14.06 -3.46 -8.15
N LYS A 311 13.81 -3.25 -9.45
CA LYS A 311 12.86 -2.24 -9.95
C LYS A 311 11.43 -2.58 -9.52
N ALA A 312 11.00 -3.82 -9.71
CA ALA A 312 9.67 -4.28 -9.34
C ALA A 312 9.40 -4.13 -7.84
N TYR A 313 10.33 -4.55 -6.96
CA TYR A 313 10.17 -4.33 -5.52
C TYR A 313 10.18 -2.86 -5.11
N SER A 314 10.91 -2.01 -5.84
CA SER A 314 10.85 -0.56 -5.63
C SER A 314 9.44 -0.01 -5.90
N GLU A 315 8.81 -0.44 -6.99
CA GLU A 315 7.43 -0.07 -7.34
C GLU A 315 6.42 -0.64 -6.34
N ALA A 316 6.57 -1.90 -5.94
CA ALA A 316 5.74 -2.52 -4.90
C ALA A 316 5.82 -1.76 -3.57
N LYS A 317 7.02 -1.31 -3.16
CA LYS A 317 7.22 -0.47 -1.98
C LYS A 317 6.55 0.91 -2.11
N ASN A 318 6.61 1.53 -3.29
CA ASN A 318 5.95 2.81 -3.56
C ASN A 318 4.42 2.67 -3.47
N ALA A 319 3.87 1.62 -4.09
CA ALA A 319 2.46 1.26 -4.01
C ALA A 319 2.02 0.98 -2.56
N ALA A 320 2.82 0.23 -1.79
CA ALA A 320 2.56 0.01 -0.35
C ALA A 320 2.54 1.32 0.46
N THR A 321 3.38 2.29 0.11
CA THR A 321 3.39 3.62 0.74
C THR A 321 2.11 4.40 0.40
N LYS A 322 1.64 4.35 -0.86
CA LYS A 322 0.37 4.95 -1.27
C LYS A 322 -0.84 4.29 -0.58
N ALA A 323 -0.79 2.97 -0.39
CA ALA A 323 -1.79 2.20 0.33
C ALA A 323 -1.74 2.38 1.86
N ASN A 324 -0.73 3.08 2.39
CA ASN A 324 -0.46 3.20 3.82
C ASN A 324 -0.33 1.83 4.53
N ASP A 325 0.18 0.82 3.83
CA ASP A 325 0.46 -0.51 4.37
C ASP A 325 1.92 -0.58 4.83
N LYS A 326 2.09 -0.43 6.15
CA LYS A 326 3.42 -0.44 6.78
C LYS A 326 4.09 -1.82 6.78
N ILE A 327 3.31 -2.89 6.75
CA ILE A 327 3.84 -4.27 6.82
C ILE A 327 4.40 -4.63 5.46
N SER A 328 3.58 -4.49 4.41
CA SER A 328 3.99 -4.77 3.03
C SER A 328 5.12 -3.83 2.59
N LYS A 329 5.12 -2.57 3.03
CA LYS A 329 6.25 -1.66 2.79
C LYS A 329 7.57 -2.21 3.36
N LYS A 330 7.57 -2.70 4.61
CA LYS A 330 8.78 -3.29 5.22
C LYS A 330 9.21 -4.55 4.48
N LEU A 331 8.25 -5.40 4.11
CA LEU A 331 8.50 -6.60 3.31
C LEU A 331 9.24 -6.26 2.01
N TYR A 332 8.68 -5.35 1.20
CA TYR A 332 9.28 -4.99 -0.08
C TYR A 332 10.57 -4.18 0.05
N VAL A 333 10.78 -3.42 1.13
CA VAL A 333 12.10 -2.84 1.43
C VAL A 333 13.15 -3.94 1.61
N ASN A 334 12.83 -5.00 2.34
CA ASN A 334 13.78 -6.08 2.56
C ASN A 334 14.03 -6.90 1.30
N LYS A 335 12.97 -7.23 0.53
CA LYS A 335 13.11 -7.86 -0.80
C LYS A 335 13.92 -7.02 -1.77
N GLN A 336 13.68 -5.70 -1.81
CA GLN A 336 14.46 -4.74 -2.59
C GLN A 336 15.94 -4.75 -2.19
N ASN A 337 16.25 -4.76 -0.90
CA ASN A 337 17.63 -4.79 -0.40
C ASN A 337 18.35 -6.09 -0.76
N ILE A 338 17.64 -7.22 -0.79
CA ILE A 338 18.21 -8.50 -1.26
C ILE A 338 18.58 -8.36 -2.74
N SER A 339 17.64 -7.92 -3.59
CA SER A 339 17.93 -7.72 -5.02
C SER A 339 19.05 -6.72 -5.26
N GLN A 340 19.13 -5.64 -4.47
CA GLN A 340 20.24 -4.68 -4.57
C GLN A 340 21.57 -5.34 -4.25
N ALA A 341 21.64 -6.11 -3.16
CA ALA A 341 22.87 -6.81 -2.77
C ALA A 341 23.27 -7.86 -3.81
N MET A 342 22.32 -8.51 -4.48
CA MET A 342 22.60 -9.42 -5.60
C MET A 342 23.19 -8.68 -6.80
N VAL A 343 22.56 -7.57 -7.23
CA VAL A 343 23.06 -6.73 -8.33
C VAL A 343 24.45 -6.16 -8.02
N ASP A 344 24.67 -5.70 -6.79
CA ASP A 344 25.96 -5.20 -6.34
C ASP A 344 27.02 -6.32 -6.39
N GLY A 345 26.67 -7.52 -5.92
CA GLY A 345 27.52 -8.71 -5.94
C GLY A 345 27.92 -9.12 -7.36
N ASP A 346 26.95 -9.23 -8.27
CA ASP A 346 27.18 -9.54 -9.69
C ASP A 346 28.11 -8.48 -10.32
N GLY A 347 27.85 -7.20 -10.04
CA GLY A 347 28.70 -6.10 -10.51
C GLY A 347 30.12 -6.08 -9.93
N TYR A 348 30.36 -6.71 -8.77
CA TYR A 348 31.71 -6.93 -8.23
C TYR A 348 32.40 -8.12 -8.90
N VAL A 349 31.66 -9.20 -9.19
CA VAL A 349 32.18 -10.36 -9.96
C VAL A 349 32.66 -9.92 -11.33
N ASP A 350 31.88 -9.10 -12.04
CA ASP A 350 32.26 -8.56 -13.36
C ASP A 350 33.58 -7.76 -13.33
N LYS A 351 33.86 -7.11 -12.19
CA LYS A 351 35.10 -6.35 -11.96
C LYS A 351 36.25 -7.23 -11.48
N GLY A 352 35.99 -8.49 -11.13
CA GLY A 352 36.96 -9.41 -10.52
C GLY A 352 37.22 -9.16 -9.04
N ASP A 353 36.33 -8.42 -8.35
CA ASP A 353 36.44 -8.12 -6.92
C ASP A 353 35.63 -9.13 -6.09
N PHE A 354 36.20 -10.32 -5.93
CA PHE A 354 35.50 -11.46 -5.31
C PHE A 354 35.29 -11.29 -3.80
N GLU A 355 36.12 -10.50 -3.11
CA GLU A 355 35.95 -10.24 -1.68
C GLU A 355 34.69 -9.39 -1.43
N ASN A 356 34.52 -8.30 -2.19
CA ASN A 356 33.30 -7.49 -2.07
C ASN A 356 32.07 -8.19 -2.62
N ALA A 357 32.21 -9.01 -3.66
CA ALA A 357 31.13 -9.88 -4.14
C ALA A 357 30.64 -10.83 -3.04
N LYS A 358 31.55 -11.46 -2.31
CA LYS A 358 31.22 -12.36 -1.19
C LYS A 358 30.45 -11.63 -0.10
N VAL A 359 30.91 -10.47 0.34
CA VAL A 359 30.23 -9.66 1.36
C VAL A 359 28.81 -9.28 0.92
N SER A 360 28.64 -8.91 -0.35
CA SER A 360 27.34 -8.60 -0.94
C SER A 360 26.39 -9.81 -0.94
N TYR A 361 26.84 -10.98 -1.40
CA TYR A 361 26.02 -12.18 -1.40
C TYR A 361 25.71 -12.71 0.00
N GLU A 362 26.65 -12.65 0.96
CA GLU A 362 26.38 -13.04 2.35
C GLU A 362 25.28 -12.17 2.97
N LYS A 363 25.31 -10.86 2.67
CA LYS A 363 24.27 -9.92 3.09
C LYS A 363 22.92 -10.25 2.45
N ALA A 364 22.91 -10.60 1.16
CA ALA A 364 21.71 -11.04 0.45
C ALA A 364 21.14 -12.32 1.06
N LEU A 365 21.97 -13.36 1.22
CA LEU A 365 21.61 -14.68 1.76
C LEU A 365 20.98 -14.58 3.15
N LYS A 366 21.60 -13.80 4.04
CA LYS A 366 21.10 -13.60 5.41
C LYS A 366 19.67 -13.06 5.43
N ALA A 367 19.33 -12.19 4.49
CA ALA A 367 17.99 -11.64 4.36
C ALA A 367 17.05 -12.54 3.54
N ALA A 368 17.56 -13.23 2.52
CA ALA A 368 16.81 -14.13 1.65
C ALA A 368 16.18 -15.28 2.43
N ASN A 369 16.88 -15.88 3.39
CA ASN A 369 16.34 -16.94 4.24
C ASN A 369 15.03 -16.58 4.95
N VAL A 370 14.74 -15.28 5.12
CA VAL A 370 13.52 -14.79 5.76
C VAL A 370 12.49 -14.34 4.73
N TYR A 371 12.93 -13.63 3.68
CA TYR A 371 12.01 -12.90 2.78
C TYR A 371 11.88 -13.51 1.38
N LEU A 372 12.85 -14.30 0.94
CA LEU A 372 12.88 -15.01 -0.35
C LEU A 372 13.49 -16.43 -0.15
N PRO A 373 12.81 -17.32 0.58
CA PRO A 373 13.39 -18.62 0.97
C PRO A 373 13.59 -19.57 -0.20
N SER A 374 12.83 -19.41 -1.29
CA SER A 374 13.00 -20.21 -2.50
C SER A 374 14.26 -19.85 -3.28
N ASP A 375 14.78 -18.63 -3.11
CA ASP A 375 15.93 -18.13 -3.86
C ASP A 375 17.24 -18.25 -3.04
N SER A 376 17.20 -18.69 -1.77
CA SER A 376 18.39 -18.77 -0.92
C SER A 376 19.43 -19.74 -1.44
N ASP A 377 18.99 -20.86 -2.02
CA ASP A 377 19.87 -21.92 -2.52
C ASP A 377 20.68 -21.43 -3.72
N ASP A 378 20.08 -20.61 -4.58
CA ASP A 378 20.75 -20.00 -5.74
C ASP A 378 21.83 -18.99 -5.29
N ILE A 379 21.54 -18.21 -4.24
CA ILE A 379 22.51 -17.27 -3.65
C ILE A 379 23.67 -18.05 -3.02
N GLU A 380 23.39 -19.14 -2.32
CA GLU A 380 24.43 -20.00 -1.73
C GLU A 380 25.31 -20.65 -2.81
N HIS A 381 24.71 -21.11 -3.91
CA HIS A 381 25.45 -21.61 -5.06
C HIS A 381 26.38 -20.55 -5.64
N LYS A 382 25.88 -19.32 -5.91
CA LYS A 382 26.72 -18.21 -6.38
C LYS A 382 27.88 -17.91 -5.42
N LEU A 383 27.64 -17.97 -4.12
CA LEU A 383 28.64 -17.72 -3.09
C LEU A 383 29.76 -18.77 -3.11
N LYS A 384 29.39 -20.04 -3.33
CA LYS A 384 30.34 -21.14 -3.47
C LYS A 384 31.15 -21.05 -4.76
N SER A 385 30.54 -20.61 -5.86
CA SER A 385 31.21 -20.42 -7.16
C SER A 385 32.27 -19.31 -7.15
N LEU A 386 32.26 -18.40 -6.17
CA LEU A 386 33.27 -17.32 -6.09
C LEU A 386 34.70 -17.83 -5.97
N ASP A 387 34.93 -18.92 -5.24
CA ASP A 387 36.27 -19.50 -5.09
C ASP A 387 36.76 -20.09 -6.43
N ASP A 388 35.85 -20.73 -7.18
CA ASP A 388 36.14 -21.22 -8.53
C ASP A 388 36.44 -20.06 -9.49
N TYR A 389 35.68 -18.97 -9.42
CA TYR A 389 35.89 -17.77 -10.24
C TYR A 389 37.23 -17.08 -9.95
N ALA A 390 37.62 -16.99 -8.68
CA ALA A 390 38.92 -16.49 -8.27
C ALA A 390 40.06 -17.39 -8.81
N GLY A 391 39.88 -18.71 -8.76
CA GLY A 391 40.81 -19.69 -9.32
C GLY A 391 40.97 -19.54 -10.84
N ILE A 392 39.86 -19.39 -11.57
CA ILE A 392 39.84 -19.15 -13.02
C ILE A 392 40.56 -17.84 -13.34
N ARG A 393 40.29 -16.77 -12.60
CA ARG A 393 40.93 -15.47 -12.83
C ARG A 393 42.44 -15.55 -12.64
N LYS A 394 42.90 -16.25 -11.60
CA LYS A 394 44.33 -16.52 -11.40
C LYS A 394 44.96 -17.26 -12.58
N GLN A 395 44.29 -18.27 -13.13
CA GLN A 395 44.75 -18.97 -14.34
C GLN A 395 44.81 -18.06 -15.56
N MET A 396 43.86 -17.14 -15.71
CA MET A 396 43.87 -16.14 -16.78
C MET A 396 45.05 -15.17 -16.66
N ASP A 397 45.35 -14.72 -15.43
CA ASP A 397 46.48 -13.83 -15.17
C ASP A 397 47.82 -14.53 -15.42
N GLU A 398 47.95 -15.81 -15.00
CA GLU A 398 49.10 -16.66 -15.33
C GLU A 398 49.27 -16.87 -16.84
N ALA A 399 48.17 -17.09 -17.57
CA ALA A 399 48.18 -17.19 -19.04
C ALA A 399 48.60 -15.88 -19.70
N ALA A 400 48.12 -14.74 -19.19
CA ALA A 400 48.50 -13.42 -19.67
C ALA A 400 49.99 -13.13 -19.45
N LEU A 401 50.54 -13.54 -18.29
CA LEU A 401 51.98 -13.45 -18.01
C LEU A 401 52.81 -14.27 -18.99
N LYS A 402 52.37 -15.50 -19.30
CA LYS A 402 53.03 -16.34 -20.34
C LYS A 402 52.98 -15.70 -21.72
N PHE A 403 51.82 -15.15 -22.10
CA PHE A 403 51.66 -14.43 -23.36
C PHE A 403 52.61 -13.24 -23.45
N GLN A 404 52.72 -12.45 -22.38
CA GLN A 404 53.65 -11.32 -22.29
C GLN A 404 55.12 -11.79 -22.36
N GLY A 405 55.41 -12.94 -21.76
CA GLY A 405 56.70 -13.62 -21.84
C GLY A 405 57.01 -14.32 -23.18
N GLN A 406 56.17 -14.14 -24.21
CA GLN A 406 56.29 -14.78 -25.53
C GLN A 406 56.18 -16.31 -25.54
N ASP A 407 55.79 -16.94 -24.44
CA ASP A 407 55.44 -18.37 -24.37
C ASP A 407 53.97 -18.55 -24.82
N TYR A 408 53.72 -18.37 -26.12
CA TYR A 408 52.36 -18.42 -26.68
C TYR A 408 51.73 -19.82 -26.59
N MET A 409 52.53 -20.88 -26.71
CA MET A 409 52.04 -22.25 -26.55
C MET A 409 51.61 -22.54 -25.11
N GLY A 410 52.42 -22.14 -24.13
CA GLY A 410 52.07 -22.26 -22.72
C GLY A 410 50.89 -21.38 -22.33
N ALA A 411 50.79 -20.17 -22.89
CA ALA A 411 49.64 -19.28 -22.70
C ALA A 411 48.34 -19.92 -23.26
N LEU A 412 48.37 -20.47 -24.47
CA LEU A 412 47.20 -21.12 -25.08
C LEU A 412 46.74 -22.34 -24.26
N ALA A 413 47.67 -23.13 -23.74
CA ALA A 413 47.35 -24.27 -22.87
C ALA A 413 46.64 -23.82 -21.58
N LEU A 414 47.13 -22.78 -20.92
CA LEU A 414 46.49 -22.22 -19.72
C LEU A 414 45.12 -21.58 -20.04
N TYR A 415 45.00 -20.85 -21.15
CA TYR A 415 43.70 -20.31 -21.56
C TYR A 415 42.69 -21.42 -21.90
N ASN A 416 43.11 -22.54 -22.49
CA ASN A 416 42.23 -23.69 -22.71
C ASN A 416 41.76 -24.33 -21.40
N LYS A 417 42.67 -24.47 -20.43
CA LYS A 417 42.34 -24.97 -19.09
C LYS A 417 41.37 -24.03 -18.37
N ALA A 418 41.67 -22.73 -18.37
CA ALA A 418 40.79 -21.71 -17.79
C ALA A 418 39.43 -21.67 -18.47
N ASN A 419 39.35 -21.85 -19.79
CA ASN A 419 38.09 -21.89 -20.52
C ASN A 419 37.23 -23.10 -20.11
N THR A 420 37.87 -24.25 -19.90
CA THR A 420 37.18 -25.48 -19.46
C THR A 420 36.62 -25.27 -18.05
N ALA A 421 37.45 -24.81 -17.13
CA ALA A 421 37.04 -24.49 -15.77
C ALA A 421 35.93 -23.41 -15.73
N ALA A 422 36.04 -22.38 -16.56
CA ALA A 422 35.01 -21.34 -16.68
C ALA A 422 33.69 -21.87 -17.22
N THR A 423 33.73 -22.81 -18.17
CA THR A 423 32.53 -23.46 -18.71
C THR A 423 31.87 -24.37 -17.67
N GLU A 424 32.67 -25.14 -16.93
CA GLU A 424 32.17 -26.02 -15.86
C GLU A 424 31.57 -25.22 -14.69
N ALA A 425 32.17 -24.06 -14.37
CA ALA A 425 31.69 -23.17 -13.31
C ALA A 425 30.56 -22.21 -13.75
N GLY A 426 30.21 -22.16 -15.05
CA GLY A 426 29.20 -21.24 -15.58
C GLY A 426 29.62 -19.76 -15.54
N TYR A 427 30.92 -19.46 -15.66
CA TYR A 427 31.44 -18.09 -15.58
C TYR A 427 31.45 -17.39 -16.95
N ASP A 428 30.27 -17.03 -17.46
CA ASP A 428 30.08 -16.51 -18.83
C ASP A 428 30.96 -15.30 -19.18
N ALA A 429 31.08 -14.33 -18.26
CA ALA A 429 31.92 -13.15 -18.46
C ALA A 429 33.40 -13.51 -18.68
N ALA A 430 33.91 -14.53 -17.98
CA ALA A 430 35.27 -15.01 -18.19
C ALA A 430 35.39 -15.78 -19.51
N ILE A 431 34.39 -16.58 -19.90
CA ILE A 431 34.40 -17.35 -21.15
C ILE A 431 34.57 -16.42 -22.37
N GLU A 432 33.85 -15.29 -22.40
CA GLU A 432 33.97 -14.32 -23.49
C GLU A 432 35.39 -13.75 -23.60
N ILE A 433 35.96 -13.31 -22.47
CA ILE A 433 37.31 -12.75 -22.39
C ILE A 433 38.35 -13.80 -22.79
N ILE A 434 38.24 -15.01 -22.25
CA ILE A 434 39.16 -16.12 -22.53
C ILE A 434 39.10 -16.50 -24.00
N THR A 435 37.90 -16.60 -24.60
CA THR A 435 37.74 -16.94 -26.01
C THR A 435 38.44 -15.93 -26.92
N LYS A 436 38.28 -14.64 -26.65
CA LYS A 436 38.98 -13.58 -27.38
C LYS A 436 40.51 -13.69 -27.22
N LYS A 437 40.98 -13.93 -26.00
CA LYS A 437 42.42 -14.09 -25.70
C LYS A 437 43.02 -15.36 -26.32
N LYS A 438 42.26 -16.45 -26.40
CA LYS A 438 42.65 -17.67 -27.11
C LYS A 438 42.83 -17.41 -28.59
N GLN A 439 41.87 -16.73 -29.23
CA GLN A 439 41.98 -16.37 -30.64
C GLN A 439 43.21 -15.50 -30.91
N GLU A 440 43.41 -14.44 -30.11
CA GLU A 440 44.59 -13.57 -30.18
C GLU A 440 45.89 -14.38 -30.06
N THR A 441 45.93 -15.36 -29.16
CA THR A 441 47.10 -16.24 -28.98
C THR A 441 47.31 -17.19 -30.15
N GLN A 442 46.23 -17.75 -30.71
CA GLN A 442 46.29 -18.62 -31.89
C GLN A 442 46.79 -17.85 -33.12
N ASP A 443 46.32 -16.61 -33.32
CA ASP A 443 46.76 -15.75 -34.41
C ASP A 443 48.27 -15.45 -34.29
N LYS A 444 48.77 -15.19 -33.07
CA LYS A 444 50.21 -15.01 -32.80
C LYS A 444 51.03 -16.27 -33.10
N ILE A 445 50.55 -17.44 -32.71
CA ILE A 445 51.19 -18.72 -33.01
C ILE A 445 51.23 -18.95 -34.53
N ALA A 446 50.14 -18.66 -35.23
CA ALA A 446 50.06 -18.80 -36.69
C ALA A 446 51.04 -17.86 -37.41
N ALA A 447 51.11 -16.59 -36.98
CA ALA A 447 52.06 -15.62 -37.52
C ALA A 447 53.52 -16.05 -37.31
N LEU A 448 53.89 -16.51 -36.11
CA LEU A 448 55.22 -17.05 -35.83
C LEU A 448 55.52 -18.29 -36.67
N LYS A 449 54.54 -19.17 -36.88
CA LYS A 449 54.70 -20.35 -37.73
C LYS A 449 54.97 -19.95 -39.19
N GLN A 450 54.29 -18.93 -39.70
CA GLN A 450 54.57 -18.38 -41.03
C GLN A 450 55.99 -17.80 -41.12
N GLU A 451 56.44 -17.05 -40.11
CA GLU A 451 57.79 -16.48 -40.05
C GLU A 451 58.87 -17.56 -40.02
N ILE A 452 58.68 -18.63 -39.24
CA ILE A 452 59.59 -19.79 -39.21
C ILE A 452 59.68 -20.47 -40.59
N GLN A 453 58.54 -20.66 -41.26
CA GLN A 453 58.51 -21.26 -42.60
C GLN A 453 59.19 -20.35 -43.64
N GLU A 454 58.99 -19.04 -43.55
CA GLU A 454 59.70 -18.08 -44.40
C GLU A 454 61.22 -18.13 -44.20
N ILE A 455 61.70 -18.21 -42.95
CA ILE A 455 63.14 -18.37 -42.67
C ILE A 455 63.65 -19.69 -43.28
N ARG A 456 62.89 -20.78 -43.18
CA ARG A 456 63.25 -22.08 -43.76
C ARG A 456 63.32 -22.01 -45.29
N ALA A 457 62.35 -21.37 -45.94
CA ALA A 457 62.38 -21.12 -47.38
C ALA A 457 63.60 -20.29 -47.78
N GLY A 458 63.92 -19.23 -47.03
CA GLY A 458 65.14 -18.44 -47.26
C GLY A 458 66.44 -19.24 -47.09
N GLN A 459 66.48 -20.20 -46.15
CA GLN A 459 67.62 -21.13 -46.02
C GLN A 459 67.74 -22.07 -47.22
N LEU A 460 66.61 -22.53 -47.79
CA LEU A 460 66.59 -23.34 -49.00
C LEU A 460 67.04 -22.55 -50.23
N GLU A 461 66.60 -21.30 -50.38
CA GLU A 461 67.13 -20.41 -51.42
C GLU A 461 68.65 -20.20 -51.28
N ALA A 462 69.13 -20.00 -50.04
CA ALA A 462 70.56 -19.86 -49.78
C ALA A 462 71.33 -21.14 -50.13
N ARG A 463 70.74 -22.32 -49.90
CA ARG A 463 71.28 -23.62 -50.36
C ARG A 463 71.27 -23.71 -51.88
N GLY A 464 70.18 -23.35 -52.55
CA GLY A 464 70.07 -23.31 -54.01
C GLY A 464 71.14 -22.42 -54.65
N LYS A 465 71.39 -21.23 -54.10
CA LYS A 465 72.49 -20.34 -54.55
C LYS A 465 73.87 -21.00 -54.45
N ARG A 466 74.13 -21.78 -53.39
CA ARG A 466 75.40 -22.49 -53.21
C ARG A 466 75.56 -23.63 -54.20
N LEU A 467 74.50 -24.41 -54.45
CA LEU A 467 74.50 -25.49 -55.43
C LEU A 467 74.69 -24.96 -56.86
N LEU A 468 74.02 -23.85 -57.19
CA LEU A 468 74.20 -23.16 -58.46
C LEU A 468 75.64 -22.67 -58.66
N ALA A 469 76.29 -22.18 -57.60
CA ALA A 469 77.70 -21.77 -57.64
C ALA A 469 78.67 -22.97 -57.78
N ALA A 470 78.24 -24.16 -57.38
CA ALA A 470 78.96 -25.42 -57.58
C ALA A 470 78.61 -26.10 -58.92
N GLU A 471 77.83 -25.43 -59.78
CA GLU A 471 77.35 -25.93 -61.08
C GLU A 471 76.46 -27.19 -61.01
N ASP A 472 75.91 -27.50 -59.83
CA ASP A 472 74.87 -28.52 -59.64
C ASP A 472 73.49 -27.90 -59.92
N PHE A 473 73.11 -27.89 -61.19
CA PHE A 473 71.86 -27.25 -61.64
C PHE A 473 70.62 -27.99 -61.14
N ASP A 474 70.63 -29.33 -61.15
CA ASP A 474 69.51 -30.14 -60.70
C ASP A 474 69.27 -29.99 -59.19
N GLY A 475 70.34 -30.07 -58.39
CA GLY A 475 70.24 -29.82 -56.95
C GLY A 475 69.83 -28.38 -56.60
N ALA A 476 70.24 -27.40 -57.41
CA ALA A 476 69.79 -26.02 -57.25
C ALA A 476 68.30 -25.84 -57.54
N ILE A 477 67.80 -26.43 -58.63
CA ILE A 477 66.37 -26.39 -59.00
C ILE A 477 65.53 -27.07 -57.92
N ASP A 478 65.93 -28.23 -57.41
CA ASP A 478 65.21 -28.92 -56.33
C ASP A 478 65.12 -28.07 -55.06
N ALA A 479 66.23 -27.44 -54.65
CA ALA A 479 66.23 -26.57 -53.46
C ALA A 479 65.36 -25.32 -53.65
N TYR A 480 65.24 -24.80 -54.87
CA TYR A 480 64.34 -23.69 -55.17
C TYR A 480 62.88 -24.14 -55.25
N ASN A 481 62.58 -25.32 -55.81
CA ASN A 481 61.24 -25.90 -55.79
C ASN A 481 60.75 -26.14 -54.36
N ASP A 482 61.61 -26.68 -53.48
CA ASP A 482 61.30 -26.86 -52.06
C ASP A 482 61.00 -25.50 -51.37
N ALA A 483 61.75 -24.44 -51.73
CA ALA A 483 61.50 -23.09 -51.21
C ALA A 483 60.19 -22.50 -51.74
N GLU A 484 59.89 -22.74 -53.02
CA GLU A 484 58.67 -22.31 -53.69
C GLU A 484 57.43 -22.94 -53.05
N GLU A 485 57.45 -24.25 -52.80
CA GLU A 485 56.35 -24.97 -52.15
C GLU A 485 56.04 -24.36 -50.77
N ILE A 486 57.08 -24.02 -50.00
CA ILE A 486 56.91 -23.35 -48.70
C ILE A 486 56.33 -21.95 -48.89
N TYR A 487 56.80 -21.15 -49.85
CA TYR A 487 56.26 -19.81 -50.12
C TYR A 487 54.81 -19.82 -50.60
N GLN A 488 54.43 -20.79 -51.44
CA GLN A 488 53.06 -21.03 -51.85
C GLN A 488 52.19 -21.40 -50.64
N ALA A 489 52.65 -22.30 -49.78
CA ALA A 489 51.92 -22.75 -48.59
C ALA A 489 51.69 -21.62 -47.56
N ILE A 490 52.60 -20.64 -47.45
CA ILE A 490 52.42 -19.47 -46.59
C ILE A 490 51.80 -18.26 -47.31
N GLY A 491 51.45 -18.39 -48.59
CA GLY A 491 50.75 -17.36 -49.37
C GLY A 491 51.62 -16.17 -49.80
N LYS A 492 52.95 -16.32 -49.86
CA LYS A 492 53.87 -15.27 -50.34
C LYS A 492 54.07 -15.31 -51.85
N LEU A 493 53.03 -14.90 -52.59
CA LEU A 493 52.99 -14.95 -54.06
C LEU A 493 54.14 -14.19 -54.74
N GLU A 494 54.57 -13.06 -54.19
CA GLU A 494 55.72 -12.31 -54.75
C GLU A 494 57.02 -13.10 -54.68
N SER A 495 57.24 -13.83 -53.59
CA SER A 495 58.39 -14.71 -53.39
C SER A 495 58.32 -15.92 -54.33
N VAL A 496 57.13 -16.51 -54.53
CA VAL A 496 56.91 -17.60 -55.49
C VAL A 496 57.34 -17.18 -56.90
N VAL A 497 56.84 -16.04 -57.39
CA VAL A 497 57.19 -15.52 -58.72
C VAL A 497 58.69 -15.21 -58.84
N ALA A 498 59.32 -14.75 -57.75
CA ALA A 498 60.76 -14.50 -57.75
C ALA A 498 61.58 -15.80 -57.85
N VAL A 499 61.13 -16.87 -57.18
CA VAL A 499 61.73 -18.20 -57.24
C VAL A 499 61.53 -18.84 -58.62
N GLU A 500 60.32 -18.81 -59.19
CA GLU A 500 60.02 -19.31 -60.54
C GLU A 500 60.91 -18.66 -61.62
N ARG A 501 61.09 -17.33 -61.53
CA ARG A 501 62.01 -16.59 -62.42
C ARG A 501 63.46 -17.02 -62.23
N THR A 502 63.84 -17.40 -61.02
CA THR A 502 65.19 -17.87 -60.72
C THR A 502 65.39 -19.28 -61.29
N ILE A 503 64.42 -20.18 -61.11
CA ILE A 503 64.41 -21.52 -61.72
C ILE A 503 64.52 -21.42 -63.24
N SER A 504 63.71 -20.59 -63.89
CA SER A 504 63.76 -20.36 -65.35
C SER A 504 65.15 -19.92 -65.82
N LYS A 505 65.80 -19.01 -65.08
CA LYS A 505 67.17 -18.57 -65.39
C LYS A 505 68.21 -19.67 -65.18
N ILE A 506 67.98 -20.57 -64.23
CA ILE A 506 68.85 -21.73 -63.99
C ILE A 506 68.69 -22.73 -65.13
N ASP A 507 67.47 -23.00 -65.58
CA ASP A 507 67.18 -23.84 -66.75
C ASP A 507 67.81 -23.29 -68.03
N ASP A 508 67.69 -21.98 -68.29
CA ASP A 508 68.34 -21.33 -69.42
C ASP A 508 69.87 -21.53 -69.38
N LYS A 509 70.48 -21.40 -68.19
CA LYS A 509 71.92 -21.63 -67.98
C LYS A 509 72.30 -23.10 -68.16
N LYS A 510 71.47 -24.02 -67.66
CA LYS A 510 71.66 -25.47 -67.82
C LYS A 510 71.62 -25.85 -69.30
N MET A 511 70.64 -25.35 -70.05
CA MET A 511 70.53 -25.57 -71.50
C MET A 511 71.72 -24.99 -72.26
N ALA A 512 72.16 -23.77 -71.90
CA ALA A 512 73.34 -23.16 -72.51
C ALA A 512 74.62 -23.98 -72.26
N LYS A 513 74.83 -24.47 -71.03
CA LYS A 513 75.97 -25.33 -70.69
C LYS A 513 75.92 -26.68 -71.41
N GLN A 514 74.73 -27.29 -71.50
CA GLN A 514 74.54 -28.52 -72.28
C GLN A 514 74.78 -28.32 -73.78
N GLN A 515 74.41 -27.15 -74.34
CA GLN A 515 74.73 -26.79 -75.72
C GLN A 515 76.23 -26.53 -75.92
N GLU A 516 76.90 -25.91 -74.95
CA GLU A 516 78.35 -25.68 -74.98
C GLU A 516 79.13 -27.01 -74.87
N GLU A 517 78.71 -27.91 -73.98
CA GLU A 517 79.24 -29.28 -73.86
C GLU A 517 78.94 -30.12 -75.11
N ALA A 518 77.74 -30.04 -75.69
CA ALA A 518 77.41 -30.73 -76.93
C ALA A 518 78.17 -30.17 -78.14
N ALA A 519 78.40 -28.85 -78.20
CA ALA A 519 79.20 -28.21 -79.23
C ALA A 519 80.70 -28.51 -79.07
N ALA A 520 81.19 -28.64 -77.83
CA ALA A 520 82.54 -29.10 -77.55
C ALA A 520 82.73 -30.57 -77.98
N LEU A 521 81.76 -31.44 -77.66
CA LEU A 521 81.76 -32.85 -78.08
C LEU A 521 81.66 -32.97 -79.62
N ALA A 522 80.85 -32.13 -80.27
CA ALA A 522 80.75 -32.11 -81.73
C ALA A 522 82.03 -31.60 -82.40
N LYS A 523 82.72 -30.60 -81.81
CA LYS A 523 84.04 -30.16 -82.28
C LYS A 523 85.12 -31.21 -82.03
N GLU A 524 85.04 -31.97 -80.95
CA GLU A 524 85.94 -33.08 -80.65
C GLU A 524 85.72 -34.23 -81.66
N GLN A 525 84.47 -34.53 -82.01
CA GLN A 525 84.11 -35.49 -83.06
C GLN A 525 84.48 -35.02 -84.46
N GLU A 526 84.31 -33.73 -84.80
CA GLU A 526 84.79 -33.14 -86.06
C GLU A 526 86.32 -33.11 -86.14
N ALA A 527 87.02 -32.90 -85.02
CA ALA A 527 88.48 -32.99 -84.95
C ALA A 527 88.98 -34.43 -85.09
N GLU A 528 88.27 -35.41 -84.52
CA GLU A 528 88.53 -36.84 -84.75
C GLU A 528 88.26 -37.25 -86.20
N GLN A 529 87.20 -36.73 -86.83
CA GLN A 529 86.91 -36.96 -88.25
C GLN A 529 87.93 -36.30 -89.18
N ALA A 530 88.35 -35.06 -88.88
CA ALA A 530 89.39 -34.37 -89.64
C ALA A 530 90.78 -35.01 -89.43
N ALA A 531 91.06 -35.58 -88.24
CA ALA A 531 92.26 -36.38 -88.01
C ALA A 531 92.22 -37.71 -88.75
N ALA A 532 91.04 -38.34 -88.88
CA ALA A 532 90.85 -39.55 -89.69
C ALA A 532 90.99 -39.26 -91.21
N GLU A 533 90.48 -38.13 -91.71
CA GLU A 533 90.67 -37.68 -93.09
C GLU A 533 92.11 -37.24 -93.38
N ALA A 534 92.79 -36.59 -92.42
CA ALA A 534 94.20 -36.24 -92.53
C ALA A 534 95.09 -37.50 -92.51
N ALA A 535 94.78 -38.51 -91.70
CA ALA A 535 95.45 -39.81 -91.71
C ALA A 535 95.22 -40.58 -93.03
N ALA A 536 94.04 -40.46 -93.64
CA ALA A 536 93.75 -41.00 -94.97
C ALA A 536 94.49 -40.25 -96.10
N ALA A 537 94.65 -38.92 -95.97
CA ALA A 537 95.45 -38.11 -96.89
C ALA A 537 96.96 -38.35 -96.73
N GLU A 538 97.43 -38.62 -95.51
CA GLU A 538 98.82 -39.00 -95.21
C GLU A 538 99.12 -40.44 -95.69
N GLN A 539 98.16 -41.36 -95.62
CA GLN A 539 98.22 -42.67 -96.30
C GLN A 539 98.23 -42.52 -97.84
N ALA A 540 97.44 -41.62 -98.42
CA ALA A 540 97.46 -41.36 -99.87
C ALA A 540 98.75 -40.67 -100.36
N ALA A 541 99.37 -39.82 -99.52
CA ALA A 541 100.68 -39.22 -99.79
C ALA A 541 101.84 -40.22 -99.56
N ALA A 542 101.70 -41.17 -98.64
CA ALA A 542 102.65 -42.28 -98.45
C ALA A 542 102.54 -43.34 -99.56
N GLU A 543 101.35 -43.56 -100.14
CA GLU A 543 101.14 -44.47 -101.29
C GLU A 543 101.71 -43.93 -102.62
N GLN A 544 101.94 -42.61 -102.75
CA GLN A 544 102.67 -42.04 -103.91
C GLN A 544 104.20 -42.01 -103.75
N ALA A 545 104.73 -42.28 -102.55
CA ALA A 545 106.18 -42.28 -102.28
C ALA A 545 106.77 -43.69 -102.02
N ALA A 546 105.95 -44.75 -101.96
CA ALA A 546 106.39 -46.11 -101.64
C ALA A 546 105.88 -47.19 -102.63
N ALA A 547 105.73 -46.85 -103.91
CA ALA A 547 105.62 -47.81 -105.01
C ALA A 547 107.03 -48.18 -105.53
N GLY A 548 107.74 -49.01 -104.77
CA GLY A 548 109.05 -49.52 -105.15
C GLY A 548 109.51 -50.66 -104.26
N GLN A 549 109.08 -51.89 -104.60
CA GLN A 549 109.57 -53.20 -104.13
C GLN A 549 109.02 -53.64 -102.76
N ALA A 550 107.97 -54.47 -102.63
CA ALA A 550 107.58 -55.76 -103.22
C ALA A 550 108.29 -57.02 -102.65
N ALA A 551 107.46 -57.83 -101.96
CA ALA A 551 107.54 -59.27 -101.68
C ALA A 551 108.64 -59.72 -100.66
N GLU A 552 108.41 -60.62 -99.70
CA GLU A 552 107.75 -61.94 -99.75
C GLU A 552 107.31 -62.48 -98.35
N VAL A 553 106.14 -63.14 -98.33
CA VAL A 553 105.85 -64.52 -97.82
C VAL A 553 105.73 -64.84 -96.31
N ASN A 554 104.50 -65.27 -95.96
CA ASN A 554 103.98 -66.34 -95.07
C ASN A 554 104.76 -66.82 -93.83
N GLU A 555 104.08 -66.95 -92.68
CA GLU A 555 103.36 -68.18 -92.22
C GLU A 555 102.58 -67.91 -90.91
N ALA A 556 101.40 -68.55 -90.77
CA ALA A 556 100.49 -68.53 -89.61
C ALA A 556 100.68 -69.80 -88.73
N PRO A 557 99.77 -70.28 -87.84
CA PRO A 557 98.59 -69.71 -87.13
C PRO A 557 98.43 -70.18 -85.64
N GLY A 558 97.35 -69.72 -84.95
CA GLY A 558 96.71 -70.43 -83.81
C GLY A 558 95.92 -69.49 -82.87
N LYS A 559 94.59 -69.30 -83.01
CA LYS A 559 93.42 -70.03 -82.41
C LYS A 559 93.42 -70.05 -80.86
N ALA A 560 92.35 -69.79 -80.10
CA ALA A 560 90.90 -70.06 -80.19
C ALA A 560 90.16 -69.13 -79.17
N SER A 561 89.03 -68.44 -79.42
CA SER A 561 87.62 -68.83 -79.69
C SER A 561 86.87 -69.54 -78.55
N GLY A 562 85.72 -68.99 -78.12
CA GLY A 562 84.76 -69.70 -77.27
C GLY A 562 83.51 -68.90 -76.82
N GLN A 563 82.56 -68.69 -77.74
CA GLN A 563 81.11 -68.51 -77.51
C GLN A 563 80.42 -69.76 -78.15
N PRO A 564 79.10 -70.09 -77.97
CA PRO A 564 77.93 -69.18 -77.95
C PRO A 564 76.69 -69.65 -77.09
N ALA A 565 75.58 -68.89 -77.26
CA ALA A 565 74.20 -68.98 -76.74
C ALA A 565 73.39 -70.23 -77.23
N PRO A 566 72.02 -70.38 -77.14
CA PRO A 566 70.91 -69.38 -77.03
C PRO A 566 69.65 -69.77 -76.18
N GLY A 567 68.67 -68.85 -76.09
CA GLY A 567 67.24 -69.21 -75.90
C GLY A 567 66.36 -68.29 -75.02
N GLN A 568 65.56 -67.43 -75.66
CA GLN A 568 64.36 -66.69 -75.15
C GLN A 568 63.15 -67.65 -74.86
N PRO A 569 61.93 -67.24 -74.39
CA PRO A 569 61.33 -65.88 -74.31
C PRO A 569 60.45 -65.50 -73.07
N ALA A 570 60.02 -64.22 -73.08
CA ALA A 570 58.69 -63.65 -72.74
C ALA A 570 58.26 -63.29 -71.28
N SER A 571 58.10 -61.96 -71.11
CA SER A 571 56.94 -61.19 -70.56
C SER A 571 56.49 -61.32 -69.10
N GLY A 572 56.36 -60.15 -68.44
CA GLY A 572 55.31 -59.89 -67.43
C GLY A 572 55.74 -59.14 -66.16
N GLN A 573 55.48 -57.82 -66.13
CA GLN A 573 55.27 -57.00 -64.91
C GLN A 573 54.07 -57.52 -64.07
N PRO A 574 53.70 -56.91 -62.91
CA PRO A 574 54.45 -56.15 -61.90
C PRO A 574 54.05 -56.55 -60.45
N GLY A 575 54.64 -55.88 -59.44
CA GLY A 575 53.86 -55.46 -58.26
C GLY A 575 54.26 -56.02 -56.88
N SER A 576 54.67 -55.08 -56.02
CA SER A 576 54.37 -54.96 -54.58
C SER A 576 54.57 -56.12 -53.61
N GLY A 577 55.29 -55.83 -52.52
CA GLY A 577 55.09 -56.53 -51.24
C GLY A 577 56.36 -56.68 -50.41
N GLN A 578 56.43 -55.93 -49.30
CA GLN A 578 57.18 -56.20 -48.06
C GLN A 578 57.09 -57.69 -47.60
N PRO A 579 57.71 -58.17 -46.47
CA PRO A 579 58.52 -57.51 -45.41
C PRO A 579 59.76 -58.30 -44.90
N ALA A 580 60.54 -57.65 -44.00
CA ALA A 580 61.29 -58.20 -42.83
C ALA A 580 62.35 -59.32 -43.07
N PRO A 581 63.18 -59.78 -42.08
CA PRO A 581 63.29 -59.48 -40.64
C PRO A 581 64.75 -59.09 -40.24
N ASP A 582 65.16 -58.83 -39.00
CA ASP A 582 65.42 -59.80 -37.92
C ASP A 582 66.00 -59.04 -36.70
N ALA A 583 65.54 -59.34 -35.48
CA ALA A 583 66.25 -60.06 -34.40
C ALA A 583 67.42 -59.27 -33.74
N ALA A 584 67.72 -59.32 -32.43
CA ALA A 584 67.16 -59.92 -31.22
C ALA A 584 68.07 -59.50 -30.03
N LYS A 585 67.68 -59.95 -28.81
CA LYS A 585 68.44 -60.17 -27.55
C LYS A 585 68.17 -59.16 -26.42
N ASP A 586 67.44 -59.57 -25.37
CA ASP A 586 67.86 -60.29 -24.12
C ASP A 586 68.35 -59.29 -23.06
N ALA A 587 68.06 -59.32 -21.75
CA ALA A 587 67.30 -60.21 -20.87
C ALA A 587 67.15 -59.54 -19.48
N ALA A 588 66.32 -60.16 -18.61
CA ALA A 588 66.44 -60.31 -17.14
C ALA A 588 65.63 -59.41 -16.16
N LYS A 589 64.63 -60.08 -15.55
CA LYS A 589 64.37 -60.37 -14.11
C LYS A 589 63.73 -59.37 -13.10
N ASP A 590 62.68 -59.92 -12.46
CA ASP A 590 62.26 -59.91 -11.04
C ASP A 590 61.93 -58.56 -10.34
N ALA A 591 60.96 -58.39 -9.44
CA ALA A 591 59.83 -59.18 -8.91
C ALA A 591 58.99 -58.26 -7.98
N ALA A 592 57.83 -58.79 -7.54
CA ALA A 592 57.03 -58.48 -6.33
C ALA A 592 55.81 -57.51 -6.42
N GLU A 593 54.62 -58.12 -6.16
CA GLU A 593 53.54 -57.74 -5.20
C GLU A 593 52.90 -56.33 -5.27
N THR A 594 51.60 -56.05 -5.10
CA THR A 594 50.35 -56.73 -4.69
C THR A 594 49.17 -55.75 -4.89
N SER A 595 47.97 -56.31 -5.16
CA SER A 595 46.57 -55.92 -4.84
C SER A 595 46.09 -54.46 -4.60
N ASP A 596 44.94 -54.10 -5.20
CA ASP A 596 43.63 -53.73 -4.56
C ASP A 596 42.70 -53.06 -5.63
N ALA A 597 41.43 -53.42 -5.94
CA ALA A 597 40.20 -53.82 -5.20
C ALA A 597 39.79 -52.78 -4.13
N ALA A 598 38.57 -52.28 -3.92
CA ALA A 598 37.17 -52.63 -4.22
C ALA A 598 36.35 -51.29 -4.12
N GLY A 599 35.09 -51.12 -4.53
CA GLY A 599 33.89 -51.93 -4.32
C GLY A 599 33.01 -51.30 -3.23
N GLY A 600 31.74 -51.01 -3.52
CA GLY A 600 30.80 -50.35 -2.61
C GLY A 600 30.14 -51.25 -1.55
N ALA A 601 29.39 -50.58 -0.66
CA ALA A 601 28.24 -51.06 0.11
C ALA A 601 27.36 -49.86 0.46
#